data_AF-A0A3D9C7Q8-F1
#
_entry.id   AF-A0A3D9C7Q8-F1
#
_cell.length_a   1.000
_cell.length_b   1.000
_cell.length_c   1.000
_cell.angle_alpha   90.00
_cell.angle_beta   90.00
_cell.angle_gamma   90.00
#
_symmetry.space_group_name_H-M   'P 1'
#
loop_
_entity.id
_entity.type
_entity.pdbx_description
1 polymer ?
#
loop_
_entity_poly.entity_id
_entity_poly.type
_entity_poly.pdbx_seq_one_letter_code
_entity_poly.pdbx_strand_id
1 'polypeptide(L)'
;MMAKRRTNRNSKLNKSGSRSEGLGLEHFVKLDEFSQEQSMQMLKDAGLDVGEEEAAKIMEFLYLFAKITIKEIFTPDENFL
;
A
#
# COMPACT_ATOMS: atom_id res chain seq x y z
N MET A 1 -38.72 9.20 -40.94
CA MET A 1 -37.58 9.83 -40.22
C MET A 1 -37.20 8.95 -39.03
N MET A 2 -35.92 9.03 -38.63
CA MET A 2 -35.07 8.03 -37.97
C MET A 2 -35.44 7.52 -36.56
N ALA A 3 -35.00 6.29 -36.27
CA ALA A 3 -34.99 5.63 -34.97
C ALA A 3 -34.02 6.28 -33.96
N LYS A 4 -34.40 6.35 -32.68
CA LYS A 4 -33.50 6.69 -31.57
C LYS A 4 -33.31 5.50 -30.63
N ARG A 5 -32.24 4.74 -30.87
CA ARG A 5 -31.70 3.75 -29.94
C ARG A 5 -31.08 4.50 -28.76
N ARG A 6 -31.58 4.27 -27.53
CA ARG A 6 -30.93 4.72 -26.30
C ARG A 6 -29.88 3.70 -25.88
N THR A 7 -28.63 3.97 -26.21
CA THR A 7 -27.46 3.24 -25.71
C THR A 7 -27.07 3.79 -24.34
N ASN A 8 -27.37 3.07 -23.26
CA ASN A 8 -26.77 3.34 -21.96
C ASN A 8 -25.52 2.46 -21.82
N ARG A 9 -24.35 3.05 -22.06
CA ARG A 9 -23.04 2.41 -21.87
C ARG A 9 -22.74 2.43 -20.37
N ASN A 10 -23.06 1.33 -19.69
CA ASN A 10 -22.60 1.08 -18.33
C ASN A 10 -21.11 0.70 -18.40
N SER A 11 -20.22 1.69 -18.35
CA SER A 11 -18.78 1.46 -18.24
C SER A 11 -18.47 1.00 -16.81
N LYS A 12 -18.57 -0.32 -16.58
CA LYS A 12 -17.91 -0.96 -15.44
C LYS A 12 -16.40 -0.85 -15.66
N LEU A 13 -15.81 0.20 -15.10
CA LEU A 13 -14.38 0.28 -14.89
C LEU A 13 -14.04 -0.75 -13.81
N ASN A 14 -13.72 -1.98 -14.22
CA ASN A 14 -13.09 -2.93 -13.32
C ASN A 14 -11.69 -2.40 -13.03
N LYS A 15 -11.52 -1.81 -11.84
CA LYS A 15 -10.24 -1.44 -11.26
C LYS A 15 -9.43 -2.74 -11.17
N SER A 16 -8.49 -2.91 -12.10
CA SER A 16 -7.51 -3.99 -12.04
C SER A 16 -6.74 -3.81 -10.74
N GLY A 17 -6.99 -4.68 -9.78
CA GLY A 17 -6.15 -4.80 -8.60
C GLY A 17 -4.74 -5.07 -9.08
N SER A 18 -3.86 -4.10 -8.87
CA SER A 18 -2.43 -4.26 -9.04
C SER A 18 -2.00 -5.37 -8.10
N ARG A 19 -1.79 -6.55 -8.66
CA ARG A 19 -1.27 -7.71 -7.95
C ARG A 19 0.20 -7.39 -7.71
N SER A 20 0.53 -6.80 -6.56
CA SER A 20 1.91 -6.73 -6.11
C SER A 20 2.34 -8.18 -5.89
N GLU A 21 3.18 -8.70 -6.77
CA GLU A 21 3.85 -9.97 -6.54
C GLU A 21 4.62 -9.82 -5.23
N GLY A 22 4.11 -10.49 -4.18
CA GLY A 22 4.53 -10.29 -2.81
C GLY A 22 6.01 -10.63 -2.65
N LEU A 23 6.75 -9.76 -1.97
CA LEU A 23 8.18 -9.91 -1.68
C LEU A 23 8.51 -11.09 -0.74
N GLY A 24 7.63 -12.09 -0.63
CA GLY A 24 7.75 -13.20 0.32
C GLY A 24 7.76 -12.74 1.79
N LEU A 25 7.27 -11.54 2.08
CA LEU A 25 7.29 -10.92 3.42
C LEU A 25 6.06 -11.29 4.26
N GLU A 26 5.18 -12.15 3.74
CA GLU A 26 3.87 -12.48 4.30
C GLU A 26 3.97 -13.23 5.64
N HIS A 27 5.08 -13.93 5.85
CA HIS A 27 5.32 -14.77 7.03
C HIS A 27 6.16 -14.09 8.11
N PHE A 28 6.83 -12.97 7.82
CA PHE A 28 7.89 -12.48 8.68
C PHE A 28 7.38 -11.61 9.83
N VAL A 29 6.47 -10.66 9.59
CA VAL A 29 5.80 -9.89 10.65
C VAL A 29 4.47 -9.31 10.13
N LYS A 30 3.37 -9.54 10.84
CA LYS A 30 2.17 -8.68 10.73
C LYS A 30 2.49 -7.37 11.43
N LEU A 31 2.92 -6.39 10.66
CA LEU A 31 3.01 -5.02 11.14
C LEU A 31 1.61 -4.43 11.05
N ASP A 32 1.12 -3.90 12.16
CA ASP A 32 -0.14 -3.16 12.19
C ASP A 32 0.01 -1.91 11.33
N GLU A 33 -0.83 -1.79 10.30
CA GLU A 33 -0.87 -0.62 9.45
C GLU A 33 -1.61 0.50 10.16
N PHE A 34 -1.05 1.72 10.10
CA PHE A 34 -1.73 2.91 10.59
C PHE A 34 -2.93 3.26 9.72
N SER A 35 -3.98 3.81 10.32
CA SER A 35 -5.06 4.40 9.53
C SER A 35 -4.55 5.58 8.69
N GLN A 36 -5.33 5.98 7.70
CA GLN A 36 -5.01 7.16 6.89
C GLN A 36 -4.93 8.43 7.73
N GLU A 37 -5.87 8.65 8.67
CA GLU A 37 -5.79 9.82 9.57
C GLU A 37 -4.56 9.79 10.47
N GLN A 38 -4.20 8.61 10.99
CA GLN A 38 -2.98 8.46 11.81
C GLN A 38 -1.73 8.78 10.99
N SER A 39 -1.66 8.26 9.78
CA SER A 39 -0.57 8.50 8.83
C SER A 39 -0.40 9.99 8.53
N MET A 40 -1.51 10.68 8.21
CA MET A 40 -1.53 12.12 7.97
C MET A 40 -1.08 12.90 9.20
N GLN A 41 -1.57 12.53 10.38
CA GLN A 41 -1.21 13.21 11.62
C GLN A 41 0.28 13.03 11.95
N MET A 42 0.83 11.83 11.78
CA MET A 42 2.26 11.56 12.01
C MET A 42 3.16 12.37 11.08
N LEU A 43 2.81 12.47 9.80
CA LEU A 43 3.57 13.26 8.83
C LEU A 43 3.50 14.75 9.17
N LYS A 44 2.32 15.23 9.55
CA LYS A 44 2.14 16.61 10.03
C LYS A 44 2.95 16.92 11.29
N ASP A 45 2.96 16.01 12.26
CA ASP A 45 3.73 16.15 13.49
C ASP A 45 5.25 16.15 13.23
N ALA A 46 5.69 15.50 12.15
CA ALA A 46 7.05 15.56 11.64
C ALA A 46 7.35 16.83 10.82
N GLY A 47 6.38 17.75 10.67
CA GLY A 47 6.52 18.99 9.91
C GLY A 47 6.36 18.80 8.39
N LEU A 48 5.85 17.66 7.93
CA LEU A 48 5.57 17.37 6.53
C LEU A 48 4.11 17.70 6.23
N ASP A 49 3.90 18.75 5.44
CA ASP A 49 2.58 19.09 4.90
C ASP A 49 2.41 18.44 3.52
N VAL A 50 1.76 17.28 3.51
CA VAL A 50 1.56 16.46 2.31
C VAL A 50 0.09 16.13 2.12
N GLY A 51 -0.31 15.89 0.87
CA GLY A 51 -1.67 15.43 0.56
C GLY A 51 -1.90 13.97 0.91
N GLU A 52 -3.17 13.55 0.98
CA GLU A 52 -3.56 12.18 1.33
C GLU A 52 -2.91 11.09 0.47
N GLU A 53 -2.87 11.28 -0.86
CA GLU A 53 -2.29 10.31 -1.77
C GLU A 53 -0.76 10.18 -1.59
N GLU A 54 -0.11 11.30 -1.27
CA GLU A 54 1.34 11.34 -1.01
C GLU A 54 1.66 10.69 0.34
N ALA A 55 0.87 11.00 1.37
CA ALA A 55 0.97 10.34 2.67
C ALA A 55 0.83 8.82 2.57
N ALA A 56 -0.15 8.33 1.79
CA ALA A 56 -0.33 6.90 1.58
C ALA A 56 0.91 6.25 0.96
N LYS A 57 1.51 6.86 -0.06
CA LYS A 57 2.74 6.36 -0.71
C LYS A 57 3.94 6.38 0.23
N ILE A 58 4.09 7.44 1.03
CA ILE A 58 5.16 7.54 2.03
C ILE A 58 5.03 6.41 3.05
N MET A 59 3.83 6.20 3.59
CA MET A 59 3.61 5.15 4.59
C MET A 59 3.75 3.75 4.02
N GLU A 60 3.31 3.50 2.78
CA GLU A 60 3.54 2.24 2.08
C GLU A 60 5.04 1.95 1.93
N PHE A 61 5.83 2.95 1.53
CA PHE A 61 7.27 2.83 1.44
C PHE A 61 7.93 2.54 2.80
N LEU A 62 7.53 3.27 3.85
CA LEU A 62 8.05 3.06 5.22
C LEU A 62 7.71 1.67 5.75
N TYR A 63 6.50 1.20 5.51
CA TYR A 63 6.05 -0.13 5.88
C TYR A 63 6.88 -1.21 5.18
N LEU A 64 7.12 -1.05 3.88
CA LEU A 64 7.98 -1.94 3.13
C LEU A 64 9.42 -1.95 3.67
N PHE A 65 9.99 -0.76 3.90
CA PHE A 65 11.33 -0.61 4.45
C PHE A 65 11.45 -1.32 5.80
N ALA A 66 10.50 -1.08 6.73
CA ALA A 66 10.47 -1.74 8.03
C ALA A 66 10.42 -3.27 7.91
N LYS A 67 9.60 -3.82 7.00
CA LYS A 67 9.56 -5.28 6.77
C LYS A 67 10.90 -5.84 6.30
N ILE A 68 11.57 -5.16 5.37
CA ILE A 68 12.89 -5.58 4.88
C ILE A 68 13.92 -5.53 6.01
N THR A 69 13.97 -4.42 6.74
CA THR A 69 14.91 -4.26 7.87
C THR A 69 14.68 -5.32 8.94
N ILE A 70 13.43 -5.62 9.29
CA ILE A 70 13.14 -6.67 10.27
C ILE A 70 13.62 -8.04 9.75
N LYS A 71 13.39 -8.34 8.47
CA LYS A 71 13.90 -9.58 7.86
C LYS A 71 15.43 -9.63 7.94
N GLU A 72 16.14 -8.59 7.53
CA GLU A 72 17.60 -8.63 7.51
C GLU A 72 18.23 -8.70 8.91
N ILE A 73 17.64 -8.05 9.91
CA ILE A 73 18.21 -7.97 11.26
C ILE A 73 17.79 -9.14 12.16
N PHE A 74 16.55 -9.64 12.00
CA PHE A 74 15.97 -10.62 12.93
C PHE A 74 15.77 -12.01 12.32
N THR A 75 16.16 -12.25 11.06
CA THR A 75 16.22 -13.63 10.56
C THR A 75 17.50 -14.28 11.12
N PRO A 76 17.40 -15.33 11.96
CA PRO A 76 18.57 -16.06 12.39
C PRO A 76 19.28 -16.64 11.17
N ASP A 77 20.61 -16.55 11.12
CA ASP A 77 21.41 -17.21 10.08
C ASP A 77 21.03 -18.68 10.02
N GLU A 78 20.32 -19.12 8.97
CA GLU A 78 19.98 -20.53 8.74
C GLU A 78 21.22 -21.42 8.48
N ASN A 79 22.44 -20.86 8.56
CA ASN A 79 23.71 -21.55 8.30
C ASN A 79 24.39 -22.16 9.55
N PHE A 80 23.69 -22.28 10.67
CA PHE A 80 24.18 -23.00 11.86
C PHE A 80 23.29 -24.20 12.21
N LEU A 81 23.22 -25.19 11.32
CA LEU A 81 22.83 -26.57 11.64
C LEU A 81 23.69 -27.57 10.87
#